data_AF-A0A968ULB2-F1
#
_entry.id   AF-A0A968ULB2-F1
#
_cell.length_a   1.000
_cell.length_b   1.000
_cell.length_c   1.000
_cell.angle_alpha   90.00
_cell.angle_beta   90.00
_cell.angle_gamma   90.00
#
_symmetry.space_group_name_H-M   'P 1'
#
loop_
_entity.id
_entity.type
_entity.pdbx_description
1 polymer ?
#
loop_
_entity_poly.entity_id
_entity_poly.type
_entity_poly.pdbx_seq_one_letter_code
_entity_poly.pdbx_strand_id
1 'polypeptide(L)'
;MPSQRYERQYCSIRKRNLRQSDEILREYHQRRKEDRDSRSICNSPVRNQLFAKDIVQDYQPKHSRSNEYGVRLVCVYRDVCHKALNQSVEGLHLSASQMRSAAGQVSDTAQNLSDGTSKLSASMEETAAALEETASAIRSNSEKIHRADQVVADSQKDIGSAIASVQRQISFIEDIAQESDKIRRIVKTIDEIAFQTSLLSLNAAIEAARAGDSGAGFSVVAGEVRTLAYAFGNSCQRYGQNHRGYGEKKLRTERQWFREPKRLLQKWKTAPARLPH
;
A
#
# COMPACT_ATOMS: atom_id res chain seq x y z
N MET A 1 13.32 112.99 65.75
CA MET A 1 13.46 112.53 64.35
C MET A 1 14.79 111.77 64.18
N PRO A 2 14.91 110.57 64.77
CA PRO A 2 15.23 109.34 64.00
C PRO A 2 14.45 108.08 64.46
N SER A 3 13.58 108.19 65.47
CA SER A 3 12.89 107.05 66.13
C SER A 3 11.82 106.34 65.28
N GLN A 4 11.06 107.07 64.46
CA GLN A 4 9.96 106.49 63.68
C GLN A 4 10.41 105.56 62.54
N ARG A 5 11.64 105.70 62.04
CA ARG A 5 12.17 104.86 60.95
C ARG A 5 12.60 103.50 61.48
N TYR A 6 13.20 103.47 62.68
CA TYR A 6 13.57 102.24 63.38
C TYR A 6 12.35 101.43 63.81
N GLU A 7 11.30 102.06 64.35
CA GLU A 7 10.08 101.34 64.74
C GLU A 7 9.35 100.68 63.55
N ARG A 8 9.28 101.35 62.40
CA ARG A 8 8.70 100.76 61.18
C ARG A 8 9.51 99.57 60.68
N GLN A 9 10.84 99.64 60.78
CA GLN A 9 11.74 98.56 60.35
C GLN A 9 11.63 97.35 61.30
N TYR A 10 11.56 97.57 62.61
CA TYR A 10 11.30 96.50 63.59
C TYR A 10 9.90 95.87 63.43
N CYS A 11 8.87 96.66 63.18
CA CYS A 11 7.51 96.16 62.95
C CYS A 11 7.41 95.34 61.65
N SER A 12 8.11 95.77 60.59
CA SER A 12 8.25 95.05 59.32
C SER A 12 8.92 93.68 59.49
N ILE A 13 10.07 93.64 60.17
CA ILE A 13 10.82 92.41 60.44
C ILE A 13 10.00 91.46 61.32
N ARG A 14 9.34 91.98 62.36
CA ARG A 14 8.47 91.19 63.25
C ARG A 14 7.28 90.57 62.50
N LYS A 15 6.62 91.32 61.62
CA LYS A 15 5.53 90.79 60.79
C LYS A 15 6.01 89.73 59.80
N ARG A 16 7.20 89.90 59.23
CA ARG A 16 7.79 88.93 58.29
C ARG A 16 8.17 87.63 59.01
N ASN A 17 8.77 87.73 60.20
CA ASN A 17 9.09 86.57 61.04
C ASN A 17 7.85 85.83 61.55
N LEU A 18 6.77 86.55 61.94
CA LEU A 18 5.51 85.91 62.33
C LEU A 18 4.87 85.14 61.17
N ARG A 19 4.85 85.71 59.96
CA ARG A 19 4.31 85.00 58.78
C ARG A 19 5.12 83.75 58.45
N GLN A 20 6.44 83.85 58.51
CA GLN A 20 7.33 82.72 58.26
C GLN A 20 7.16 81.62 59.32
N SER A 21 6.92 81.99 60.58
CA SER A 21 6.61 81.03 61.65
C SER A 21 5.25 80.35 61.45
N ASP A 22 4.22 81.08 61.02
CA ASP A 22 2.90 80.51 60.74
C ASP A 22 2.93 79.55 59.54
N GLU A 23 3.75 79.85 58.52
CA GLU A 23 3.92 79.01 57.33
C GLU A 23 4.62 77.69 57.68
N ILE A 24 5.67 77.74 58.50
CA ILE A 24 6.35 76.54 59.02
C ILE A 24 5.39 75.69 59.87
N LEU A 25 4.54 76.31 60.69
CA LEU A 25 3.55 75.58 61.49
C LEU A 25 2.49 74.90 60.62
N ARG A 26 2.04 75.54 59.52
CA ARG A 26 1.11 74.92 58.57
C ARG A 26 1.72 73.73 57.86
N GLU A 27 2.96 73.85 57.36
CA GLU A 27 3.67 72.73 56.75
C GLU A 27 3.86 71.57 57.75
N TYR A 28 4.19 71.88 59.01
CA TYR A 28 4.33 70.87 60.06
C TYR A 28 3.01 70.12 60.32
N HIS A 29 1.89 70.85 60.38
CA HIS A 29 0.57 70.24 60.57
C HIS A 29 0.11 69.42 59.35
N GLN A 30 0.42 69.88 58.14
CA GLN A 30 0.11 69.16 56.90
C GLN A 30 0.86 67.83 56.83
N ARG A 31 2.18 67.84 57.05
CA ARG A 31 3.01 66.62 57.10
C ARG A 31 2.54 65.65 58.18
N ARG A 32 2.10 66.16 59.34
CA ARG A 32 1.56 65.32 60.42
C ARG A 32 0.21 64.69 60.07
N LYS A 33 -0.57 65.31 59.18
CA LYS A 33 -1.85 64.77 58.70
C LYS A 33 -1.60 63.67 57.67
N GLU A 34 -0.67 63.89 56.74
CA GLU A 34 -0.19 62.89 55.77
C GLU A 34 0.41 61.63 56.45
N ASP A 35 1.17 61.81 57.53
CA ASP A 35 1.67 60.69 58.36
C ASP A 35 0.54 59.92 59.06
N ARG A 36 -0.54 60.61 59.46
CA ARG A 36 -1.69 59.98 60.12
C ARG A 36 -2.51 59.16 59.13
N ASP A 37 -2.71 59.68 57.93
CA ASP A 37 -3.40 58.98 56.84
C ASP A 37 -2.56 57.80 56.32
N SER A 38 -1.23 57.93 56.29
CA SER A 38 -0.30 56.82 55.97
C SER A 38 -0.34 55.70 57.03
N ARG A 39 -0.52 56.04 58.31
CA ARG A 39 -0.75 55.05 59.39
C ARG A 39 -2.11 54.38 59.31
N SER A 40 -3.15 55.10 58.89
CA SER A 40 -4.50 54.55 58.65
C SER A 40 -4.49 53.50 57.53
N ILE A 41 -3.77 53.77 56.44
CA ILE A 41 -3.58 52.81 55.33
C ILE A 41 -2.78 51.56 55.77
N CYS A 42 -1.89 51.70 56.76
CA CYS A 42 -1.13 50.59 57.32
C CYS A 42 -1.91 49.68 58.27
N ASN A 43 -3.11 50.06 58.73
CA ASN A 43 -3.95 49.29 59.66
C ASN A 43 -5.04 48.46 58.98
N SER A 44 -4.88 48.12 57.69
CA SER A 44 -5.76 47.17 57.00
C SER A 44 -5.66 45.78 57.64
N PRO A 45 -6.78 45.13 58.02
CA PRO A 45 -6.79 43.81 58.67
C PRO A 45 -6.05 42.71 57.89
N VAL A 46 -5.92 42.86 56.57
CA VAL A 46 -5.34 41.85 55.67
C VAL A 46 -3.82 41.71 55.86
N ARG A 47 -3.11 42.75 56.33
CA ARG A 47 -1.66 42.67 56.56
C ARG A 47 -1.27 41.95 57.87
N ASN A 48 -2.18 41.92 58.85
CA ASN A 48 -1.88 41.40 60.19
C ASN A 48 -1.93 39.87 60.31
N GLN A 49 -2.40 39.15 59.30
CA GLN A 49 -2.65 37.71 59.47
C GLN A 49 -1.49 36.78 59.06
N LEU A 50 -0.53 37.20 58.22
CA LEU A 50 0.48 36.23 57.74
C LEU A 50 1.96 36.54 58.01
N PHE A 51 2.40 37.80 58.20
CA PHE A 51 3.85 38.07 58.30
C PHE A 51 4.26 39.19 59.28
N ALA A 52 3.31 39.75 60.04
CA ALA A 52 3.62 40.88 60.93
C ALA A 52 4.20 40.46 62.29
N LYS A 53 4.05 39.20 62.74
CA LYS A 53 4.37 38.84 64.13
C LYS A 53 5.87 38.70 64.43
N ASP A 54 6.70 38.34 63.44
CA ASP A 54 8.13 38.05 63.69
C ASP A 54 9.07 39.18 63.26
N ILE A 55 8.64 40.08 62.37
CA ILE A 55 9.46 41.22 61.91
C ILE A 55 9.06 42.54 62.62
N VAL A 56 7.84 42.61 63.18
CA VAL A 56 7.34 43.79 63.90
C VAL A 56 7.36 43.52 65.40
N GLN A 57 8.56 43.40 65.97
CA GLN A 57 8.68 43.60 67.41
C GLN A 57 8.59 45.11 67.68
N ASP A 58 7.48 45.54 68.26
CA ASP A 58 7.17 46.93 68.59
C ASP A 58 8.28 47.57 69.43
N TYR A 59 9.18 48.33 68.79
CA TYR A 59 10.12 49.19 69.50
C TYR A 59 9.38 50.44 70.01
N GLN A 60 9.08 50.48 71.32
CA GLN A 60 8.57 51.67 71.98
C GLN A 60 9.73 52.55 72.50
N PRO A 61 10.01 53.73 71.88
CA PRO A 61 11.06 54.61 72.37
C PRO A 61 10.64 55.29 73.68
N LYS A 62 11.35 54.98 74.77
CA LYS A 62 11.22 55.70 76.06
C LYS A 62 11.64 57.17 75.85
N HIS A 63 10.73 58.09 76.15
CA HIS A 63 10.89 59.52 75.88
C HIS A 63 11.93 60.18 76.81
N SER A 64 12.96 60.79 76.21
CA SER A 64 13.73 61.86 76.83
C SER A 64 13.89 62.99 75.80
N ARG A 65 13.56 64.22 76.21
CA ARG A 65 13.31 65.41 75.34
C ARG A 65 14.49 65.86 74.46
N SER A 66 15.67 65.26 74.59
CA SER A 66 16.88 65.65 73.84
C SER A 66 17.13 64.86 72.55
N ASN A 67 16.30 63.88 72.18
CA ASN A 67 16.59 62.96 71.06
C ASN A 67 15.46 62.83 70.00
N GLU A 68 14.61 63.84 69.86
CA GLU A 68 13.43 63.79 68.95
C GLU A 68 13.82 63.61 67.47
N TYR A 69 14.92 64.23 67.03
CA TYR A 69 15.42 64.09 65.65
C TYR A 69 15.94 62.67 65.37
N GLY A 70 16.64 62.04 66.31
CA GLY A 70 17.14 60.67 66.16
C GLY A 70 16.02 59.65 66.06
N VAL A 71 14.98 59.78 66.89
CA VAL A 71 13.80 58.90 66.83
C VAL A 71 13.04 59.07 65.51
N ARG A 72 12.93 60.29 64.98
CA ARG A 72 12.24 60.55 63.71
C ARG A 72 13.01 59.99 62.51
N LEU A 73 14.34 60.10 62.51
CA LEU A 73 15.21 59.58 61.45
C LEU A 73 15.22 58.04 61.40
N VAL A 74 15.22 57.38 62.57
CA VAL A 74 15.08 55.92 62.67
C VAL A 74 13.71 55.45 62.17
N CYS A 75 12.62 56.17 62.48
CA CYS A 75 11.29 55.83 61.99
C CYS A 75 11.20 55.94 60.45
N VAL A 76 11.72 57.02 59.86
CA VAL A 76 11.71 57.21 58.40
C VAL A 76 12.56 56.15 57.69
N TYR A 77 13.77 55.88 58.20
CA TYR A 77 14.63 54.84 57.63
C TYR A 77 13.98 53.47 57.71
N ARG A 78 13.38 53.12 58.86
CA ARG A 78 12.60 51.89 59.03
C ARG A 78 11.46 51.81 58.02
N ASP A 79 10.64 52.84 57.87
CA ASP A 79 9.46 52.78 57.02
C ASP A 79 9.83 52.65 55.53
N VAL A 80 10.89 53.33 55.07
CA VAL A 80 11.43 53.18 53.71
C VAL A 80 11.99 51.78 53.48
N CYS A 81 12.83 51.27 54.40
CA CYS A 81 13.39 49.93 54.29
C CYS A 81 12.32 48.84 54.36
N HIS A 82 11.34 48.97 55.27
CA HIS A 82 10.23 48.03 55.38
C HIS A 82 9.36 48.04 54.11
N LYS A 83 9.09 49.21 53.51
CA LYS A 83 8.30 49.27 52.30
C LYS A 83 9.03 48.61 51.12
N ALA A 84 10.31 48.92 50.94
CA ALA A 84 11.13 48.32 49.89
C ALA A 84 11.26 46.80 50.05
N LEU A 85 11.55 46.32 51.27
CA LEU A 85 11.65 44.88 51.55
C LEU A 85 10.33 44.16 51.32
N ASN A 86 9.20 44.71 51.78
CA ASN A 86 7.89 44.08 51.56
C ASN A 86 7.55 44.01 50.06
N GLN A 87 7.85 45.06 49.29
CA GLN A 87 7.65 45.04 47.82
C GLN A 87 8.52 43.99 47.14
N SER A 88 9.79 43.85 47.54
CA SER A 88 10.67 42.80 46.99
C SER A 88 10.20 41.40 47.37
N VAL A 89 9.75 41.18 48.61
CA VAL A 89 9.22 39.88 49.07
C VAL A 89 7.92 39.53 48.33
N GLU A 90 7.02 40.49 48.14
CA GLU A 90 5.78 40.30 47.39
C GLU A 90 6.07 39.96 45.91
N GLY A 91 7.02 40.67 45.28
CA GLY A 91 7.48 40.37 43.94
C GLY A 91 8.08 38.96 43.81
N LEU A 92 8.93 38.56 44.76
CA LEU A 92 9.49 37.21 44.81
C LEU A 92 8.41 36.14 44.99
N HIS A 93 7.41 36.38 45.84
CA HIS A 93 6.30 35.46 46.05
C HIS A 93 5.46 35.28 44.78
N LEU A 94 5.16 36.38 44.07
CA LEU A 94 4.47 36.36 42.78
C LEU A 94 5.26 35.56 41.73
N SER A 95 6.56 35.84 41.58
CA SER A 95 7.43 35.10 40.66
C SER A 95 7.53 33.62 41.01
N ALA A 96 7.65 33.27 42.30
CA ALA A 96 7.67 31.89 42.76
C ALA A 96 6.35 31.16 42.46
N SER A 97 5.21 31.83 42.66
CA SER A 97 3.89 31.29 42.31
C SER A 97 3.74 31.05 40.81
N GLN A 98 4.17 32.01 39.98
CA GLN A 98 4.15 31.87 38.52
C GLN A 98 5.05 30.72 38.06
N MET A 99 6.25 30.60 38.64
CA MET A 99 7.19 29.53 38.34
C MET A 99 6.62 28.16 38.73
N ARG A 100 5.97 28.04 39.89
CA ARG A 100 5.27 26.81 40.29
C ARG A 100 4.18 26.42 39.30
N SER A 101 3.37 27.38 38.86
CA SER A 101 2.32 27.11 37.85
C SER A 101 2.91 26.68 36.51
N ALA A 102 3.96 27.37 36.04
CA ALA A 102 4.65 27.01 34.80
C ALA A 102 5.29 25.61 34.89
N ALA A 103 5.93 25.28 36.01
CA ALA A 103 6.48 23.94 36.24
C ALA A 103 5.39 22.85 36.24
N GLY A 104 4.20 23.13 36.80
CA GLY A 104 3.05 22.24 36.72
C GLY A 104 2.62 21.98 35.27
N GLN A 105 2.46 23.04 34.47
CA GLN A 105 2.13 22.92 33.05
C GLN A 105 3.20 22.14 32.26
N VAL A 106 4.49 22.37 32.54
CA VAL A 106 5.59 21.61 31.93
C VAL A 106 5.52 20.13 32.33
N SER A 107 5.21 19.82 33.59
CA SER A 107 5.04 18.44 34.04
C SER A 107 3.87 17.75 33.33
N ASP A 108 2.73 18.42 33.20
CA ASP A 108 1.54 17.87 32.54
C ASP A 108 1.78 17.62 31.05
N THR A 109 2.45 18.58 30.38
CA THR A 109 2.83 18.43 28.96
C THR A 109 3.86 17.33 28.75
N ALA A 110 4.84 17.18 29.66
CA ALA A 110 5.80 16.09 29.61
C ALA A 110 5.13 14.72 29.80
N GLN A 111 4.15 14.62 30.71
CA GLN A 111 3.39 13.38 30.90
C GLN A 111 2.57 13.03 29.65
N ASN A 112 1.85 14.00 29.08
CA ASN A 112 1.09 13.78 27.85
C ASN A 112 1.99 13.41 26.66
N LEU A 113 3.18 14.01 26.58
CA LEU A 113 4.17 13.65 25.56
C LEU A 113 4.66 12.22 25.77
N SER A 114 4.98 11.83 27.01
CA SER A 114 5.39 10.45 27.34
C SER A 114 4.32 9.44 26.93
N ASP A 115 3.05 9.70 27.25
CA ASP A 115 1.93 8.85 26.85
C ASP A 115 1.76 8.79 25.33
N GLY A 116 1.95 9.92 24.64
CA GLY A 116 1.95 10.00 23.18
C GLY A 116 3.09 9.21 22.54
N THR A 117 4.29 9.30 23.12
CA THR A 117 5.46 8.53 22.69
C THR A 117 5.24 7.03 22.89
N SER A 118 4.65 6.59 24.01
CA SER A 118 4.32 5.17 24.21
C SER A 118 3.32 4.64 23.18
N LYS A 119 2.29 5.43 22.85
CA LYS A 119 1.33 5.07 21.79
C LYS A 119 2.00 5.01 20.42
N LEU A 120 2.88 5.96 20.13
CA LEU A 120 3.66 5.96 18.88
C LEU A 120 4.52 4.70 18.78
N SER A 121 5.24 4.34 19.85
CA SER A 121 6.03 3.10 19.89
C SER A 121 5.16 1.87 19.59
N ALA A 122 3.97 1.77 20.19
CA ALA A 122 3.05 0.67 19.91
C ALA A 122 2.59 0.64 18.44
N SER A 123 2.25 1.79 17.85
CA SER A 123 1.90 1.86 16.42
C SER A 123 3.08 1.54 15.50
N MET A 124 4.32 1.85 15.91
CA MET A 124 5.52 1.46 15.17
C MET A 124 5.75 -0.05 15.22
N GLU A 125 5.50 -0.70 16.35
CA GLU A 125 5.55 -2.17 16.45
C GLU A 125 4.50 -2.83 15.56
N GLU A 126 3.26 -2.32 15.55
CA GLU A 126 2.21 -2.82 14.66
C GLU A 126 2.58 -2.63 13.18
N THR A 127 3.14 -1.47 12.83
CA THR A 127 3.63 -1.19 11.46
C THR A 127 4.77 -2.14 11.08
N ALA A 128 5.69 -2.42 11.99
CA ALA A 128 6.78 -3.36 11.76
C ALA A 128 6.26 -4.78 11.54
N ALA A 129 5.30 -5.24 12.35
CA ALA A 129 4.66 -6.54 12.18
C ALA A 129 3.93 -6.65 10.83
N ALA A 130 3.19 -5.61 10.42
CA ALA A 130 2.55 -5.57 9.11
C ALA A 130 3.58 -5.58 7.96
N LEU A 131 4.72 -4.91 8.13
CA LEU A 131 5.82 -4.96 7.17
C LEU A 131 6.46 -6.35 7.06
N GLU A 132 6.60 -7.08 8.16
CA GLU A 132 7.07 -8.46 8.14
C GLU A 132 6.08 -9.40 7.43
N GLU A 133 4.78 -9.25 7.70
CA GLU A 133 3.72 -10.01 7.02
C GLU A 133 3.72 -9.74 5.51
N THR A 134 3.79 -8.47 5.11
CA THR A 134 3.84 -8.10 3.69
C THR A 134 5.11 -8.60 3.00
N ALA A 135 6.27 -8.53 3.66
CA ALA A 135 7.51 -9.11 3.16
C ALA A 135 7.41 -10.64 3.00
N SER A 136 6.77 -11.32 3.95
CA SER A 136 6.49 -12.76 3.86
C SER A 136 5.57 -13.09 2.69
N ALA A 137 4.50 -12.32 2.50
CA ALA A 137 3.59 -12.46 1.38
C ALA A 137 4.29 -12.25 0.02
N ILE A 138 5.19 -11.27 -0.08
CA ILE A 138 6.00 -11.02 -1.28
C ILE A 138 6.90 -12.23 -1.58
N ARG A 139 7.59 -12.78 -0.57
CA ARG A 139 8.42 -13.99 -0.75
C ARG A 139 7.59 -15.18 -1.23
N SER A 140 6.44 -15.43 -0.59
CA SER A 140 5.51 -16.49 -1.01
C SER A 140 5.02 -16.28 -2.44
N ASN A 141 4.72 -15.04 -2.84
CA ASN A 141 4.28 -14.74 -4.19
C ASN A 141 5.40 -14.96 -5.23
N SER A 142 6.64 -14.60 -4.91
CA SER A 142 7.81 -14.89 -5.75
C SER A 142 8.01 -16.40 -5.95
N GLU A 143 7.89 -17.21 -4.90
CA GLU A 143 7.93 -18.67 -5.02
C GLU A 143 6.79 -19.21 -5.89
N LYS A 144 5.57 -18.67 -5.75
CA LYS A 144 4.42 -19.06 -6.59
C LYS A 144 4.66 -18.76 -8.05
N ILE A 145 5.25 -17.60 -8.37
CA ILE A 145 5.62 -17.24 -9.75
C ILE A 145 6.65 -18.23 -10.30
N HIS A 146 7.70 -18.56 -9.54
CA HIS A 146 8.68 -19.56 -9.99
C HIS A 146 8.08 -20.95 -10.22
N ARG A 147 7.15 -21.39 -9.37
CA ARG A 147 6.41 -22.64 -9.60
C ARG A 147 5.52 -22.56 -10.85
N ALA A 148 4.86 -21.42 -11.08
CA ALA A 148 4.07 -21.22 -12.27
C ALA A 148 4.93 -21.26 -13.55
N ASP A 149 6.12 -20.65 -13.53
CA ASP A 149 7.08 -20.71 -14.62
C ASP A 149 7.52 -22.15 -14.92
N GLN A 150 7.78 -22.94 -13.88
CA GLN A 150 8.10 -24.37 -14.04
C GLN A 150 6.94 -25.14 -14.69
N VAL A 151 5.70 -24.93 -14.22
CA VAL A 151 4.51 -25.58 -14.80
C VAL A 151 4.30 -25.18 -16.26
N VAL A 152 4.56 -23.92 -16.61
CA VAL A 152 4.49 -23.44 -18.00
C VAL A 152 5.58 -24.12 -18.85
N ALA A 153 6.81 -24.24 -18.35
CA ALA A 153 7.89 -24.91 -19.05
C ALA A 153 7.58 -26.40 -19.29
N ASP A 154 7.07 -27.10 -18.29
CA ASP A 154 6.65 -28.50 -18.42
C ASP A 154 5.49 -28.65 -19.41
N SER A 155 4.49 -27.77 -19.33
CA SER A 155 3.37 -27.75 -20.28
C SER A 155 3.84 -27.52 -21.72
N GLN A 156 4.84 -26.67 -21.95
CA GLN A 156 5.44 -26.47 -23.27
C GLN A 156 6.11 -27.74 -23.79
N LYS A 157 6.81 -28.48 -22.92
CA LYS A 157 7.43 -29.76 -23.26
C LYS A 157 6.38 -30.81 -23.63
N ASP A 158 5.30 -30.91 -22.85
CA ASP A 158 4.21 -31.85 -23.10
C ASP A 158 3.50 -31.54 -24.42
N ILE A 159 3.20 -30.25 -24.68
CA ILE A 159 2.65 -29.80 -25.96
C ILE A 159 3.60 -30.16 -27.11
N GLY A 160 4.91 -29.98 -26.95
CA GLY A 160 5.91 -30.37 -27.95
C GLY A 160 5.84 -31.88 -28.27
N SER A 161 5.71 -32.72 -27.25
CA SER A 161 5.58 -34.19 -27.42
C SER A 161 4.26 -34.60 -28.10
N ALA A 162 3.16 -33.91 -27.78
CA ALA A 162 1.85 -34.13 -28.39
C ALA A 162 1.88 -33.77 -29.87
N ILE A 163 2.51 -32.63 -30.21
CA ILE A 163 2.73 -32.20 -31.60
C ILE A 163 3.51 -33.25 -32.39
N ALA A 164 4.62 -33.77 -31.84
CA ALA A 164 5.41 -34.81 -32.49
C ALA A 164 4.61 -36.10 -32.71
N SER A 165 3.72 -36.45 -31.78
CA SER A 165 2.85 -37.63 -31.91
C SER A 165 1.78 -37.44 -33.00
N VAL A 166 1.18 -36.25 -33.09
CA VAL A 166 0.24 -35.91 -34.17
C VAL A 166 0.94 -35.94 -35.53
N GLN A 167 2.17 -35.44 -35.64
CA GLN A 167 2.96 -35.52 -36.88
C GLN A 167 3.18 -36.97 -37.32
N ARG A 168 3.56 -37.87 -36.40
CA ARG A 168 3.71 -39.30 -36.70
C ARG A 168 2.40 -39.93 -37.19
N GLN A 169 1.27 -39.57 -36.59
CA GLN A 169 -0.04 -40.07 -37.03
C GLN A 169 -0.41 -39.57 -38.43
N ILE A 170 -0.11 -38.31 -38.77
CA ILE A 170 -0.30 -37.76 -40.12
C ILE A 170 0.49 -38.60 -41.14
N SER A 171 1.78 -38.82 -40.89
CA SER A 171 2.64 -39.61 -41.79
C SER A 171 2.13 -41.04 -41.95
N PHE A 172 1.70 -41.70 -40.86
CA PHE A 172 1.15 -43.05 -40.94
C PHE A 172 -0.12 -43.14 -41.80
N ILE A 173 -0.98 -42.12 -41.75
CA ILE A 173 -2.18 -42.05 -42.60
C ILE A 173 -1.80 -41.82 -44.08
N GLU A 174 -0.77 -41.01 -44.33
CA GLU A 174 -0.21 -40.82 -45.68
C GLU A 174 0.40 -42.13 -46.24
N ASP A 175 1.03 -42.94 -45.40
CA ASP A 175 1.54 -44.26 -45.79
C ASP A 175 0.40 -45.25 -46.11
N ILE A 176 -0.62 -45.35 -45.24
CA ILE A 176 -1.82 -46.18 -45.48
C ILE A 176 -2.50 -45.79 -46.80
N ALA A 177 -2.53 -44.49 -47.09
CA ALA A 177 -3.08 -43.97 -48.33
C ALA A 177 -2.33 -44.47 -49.56
N GLN A 178 -0.99 -44.44 -49.53
CA GLN A 178 -0.17 -44.94 -50.63
C GLN A 178 -0.34 -46.46 -50.82
N GLU A 179 -0.36 -47.22 -49.73
CA GLU A 179 -0.59 -48.67 -49.78
C GLU A 179 -1.99 -49.01 -50.34
N SER A 180 -3.01 -48.24 -49.97
CA SER A 180 -4.36 -48.39 -50.50
C SER A 180 -4.42 -48.17 -52.02
N ASP A 181 -3.63 -47.23 -52.55
CA ASP A 181 -3.53 -47.00 -53.99
C ASP A 181 -2.78 -48.12 -54.71
N LYS A 182 -1.77 -48.75 -54.08
CA LYS A 182 -1.13 -49.95 -54.61
C LYS A 182 -2.15 -51.10 -54.71
N ILE A 183 -2.95 -51.33 -53.67
CA ILE A 183 -4.02 -52.35 -53.68
C ILE A 183 -5.02 -52.06 -54.81
N ARG A 184 -5.41 -50.78 -55.01
CA ARG A 184 -6.32 -50.39 -56.10
C ARG A 184 -5.76 -50.76 -57.48
N ARG A 185 -4.45 -50.60 -57.70
CA ARG A 185 -3.79 -51.02 -58.95
C ARG A 185 -3.85 -52.53 -59.13
N ILE A 186 -3.56 -53.30 -58.09
CA ILE A 186 -3.64 -54.77 -58.12
C ILE A 186 -5.06 -55.23 -58.45
N VAL A 187 -6.08 -54.67 -57.79
CA VAL A 187 -7.49 -55.02 -58.06
C VAL A 187 -7.89 -54.69 -59.49
N LYS A 188 -7.37 -53.60 -60.06
CA LYS A 188 -7.60 -53.26 -61.47
C LYS A 188 -6.97 -54.30 -62.41
N THR A 189 -5.74 -54.72 -62.14
CA THR A 189 -5.09 -55.80 -62.91
C THR A 189 -5.87 -57.12 -62.80
N ILE A 190 -6.43 -57.44 -61.63
CA ILE A 190 -7.28 -58.63 -61.46
C ILE A 190 -8.56 -58.53 -62.30
N ASP A 191 -9.21 -57.37 -62.33
CA ASP A 191 -10.39 -57.12 -63.17
C ASP A 191 -10.08 -57.28 -64.67
N GLU A 192 -8.92 -56.77 -65.11
CA GLU A 192 -8.41 -56.95 -66.47
C GLU A 192 -8.17 -58.44 -66.80
N ILE A 193 -7.59 -59.21 -65.88
CA ILE A 193 -7.40 -60.67 -66.04
C ILE A 193 -8.74 -61.40 -66.11
N ALA A 194 -9.71 -61.03 -65.26
CA ALA A 194 -11.04 -61.62 -65.27
C ALA A 194 -11.75 -61.37 -66.62
N PHE A 195 -11.64 -60.15 -67.16
CA PHE A 195 -12.18 -59.82 -68.47
C PHE A 195 -11.52 -60.62 -69.59
N GLN A 196 -10.19 -60.73 -69.60
CA GLN A 196 -9.45 -61.56 -70.57
C GLN A 196 -9.86 -63.04 -70.48
N THR A 197 -10.05 -63.56 -69.26
CA THR A 197 -10.48 -64.95 -69.01
C THR A 197 -11.88 -65.21 -69.58
N SER A 198 -12.79 -64.24 -69.44
CA SER A 198 -14.14 -64.30 -70.00
C SER A 198 -14.15 -64.28 -71.54
N LEU A 199 -13.23 -63.54 -72.16
CA LEU A 199 -13.03 -63.56 -73.61
C LEU A 199 -12.41 -64.89 -74.09
N LEU A 200 -11.44 -65.42 -73.36
CA LEU A 200 -10.80 -66.70 -73.70
C LEU A 200 -11.79 -67.85 -73.60
N SER A 201 -12.64 -67.87 -72.56
CA SER A 201 -13.67 -68.90 -72.41
C SER A 201 -14.78 -68.78 -73.45
N LEU A 202 -15.11 -67.56 -73.89
CA LEU A 202 -16.01 -67.38 -75.03
C LEU A 202 -15.45 -67.99 -76.32
N ASN A 203 -14.16 -67.75 -76.60
CA ASN A 203 -13.49 -68.34 -77.76
C ASN A 203 -13.47 -69.87 -77.66
N ALA A 204 -13.24 -70.42 -76.47
CA ALA A 204 -13.30 -71.86 -76.24
C ALA A 204 -14.70 -72.45 -76.44
N ALA A 205 -15.75 -71.74 -76.00
CA ALA A 205 -17.15 -72.16 -76.21
C ALA A 205 -17.52 -72.18 -77.70
N ILE A 206 -17.04 -71.20 -78.49
CA ILE A 206 -17.24 -71.14 -79.94
C ILE A 206 -16.55 -72.33 -80.62
N GLU A 207 -15.29 -72.61 -80.26
CA GLU A 207 -14.56 -73.72 -80.87
C GLU A 207 -15.12 -75.09 -80.45
N ALA A 208 -15.63 -75.21 -79.22
CA ALA A 208 -16.37 -76.38 -78.75
C ALA A 208 -17.67 -76.59 -79.53
N ALA A 209 -18.42 -75.53 -79.83
CA ALA A 209 -19.61 -75.60 -80.70
C ALA A 209 -19.24 -76.01 -82.14
N ARG A 210 -18.06 -75.60 -82.62
CA ARG A 210 -17.56 -75.95 -83.96
C ARG A 210 -17.14 -77.41 -84.08
N ALA A 211 -16.71 -78.03 -82.99
CA ALA A 211 -16.33 -79.45 -82.93
C ALA A 211 -17.53 -80.43 -82.85
N GLY A 212 -18.77 -79.93 -82.75
CA GLY A 212 -19.98 -80.75 -82.71
C GLY A 212 -20.05 -81.66 -81.48
N ASP A 213 -20.43 -82.93 -81.66
CA ASP A 213 -20.64 -83.89 -80.55
C ASP A 213 -19.37 -84.13 -79.72
N SER A 214 -18.19 -84.04 -80.35
CA SER A 214 -16.89 -84.19 -79.66
C SER A 214 -16.55 -83.01 -78.74
N GLY A 215 -17.21 -81.86 -78.89
CA GLY A 215 -16.98 -80.63 -78.12
C GLY A 215 -17.99 -80.36 -77.00
N ALA A 216 -19.04 -81.17 -76.86
CA ALA A 216 -20.16 -80.90 -75.95
C ALA A 216 -19.71 -80.70 -74.48
N GLY A 217 -18.79 -81.53 -73.98
CA GLY A 217 -18.25 -81.40 -72.63
C GLY A 217 -17.39 -80.14 -72.42
N PHE A 218 -16.63 -79.73 -73.44
CA PHE A 218 -15.81 -78.51 -73.39
C PHE A 218 -16.65 -77.24 -73.41
N SER A 219 -17.78 -77.25 -74.10
CA SER A 219 -18.73 -76.13 -74.13
C SER A 219 -19.29 -75.80 -72.74
N VAL A 220 -19.63 -76.84 -71.96
CA VAL A 220 -20.12 -76.66 -70.57
C VAL A 220 -19.04 -76.06 -69.67
N VAL A 221 -17.82 -76.58 -69.72
CA VAL A 221 -16.70 -76.05 -68.92
C VAL A 221 -16.39 -74.61 -69.29
N ALA A 222 -16.42 -74.26 -70.59
CA ALA A 222 -16.21 -72.89 -71.06
C ALA A 222 -17.30 -71.92 -70.55
N GLY A 223 -18.55 -72.36 -70.50
CA GLY A 223 -19.66 -71.61 -69.90
C GLY A 223 -19.50 -71.37 -68.40
N GLU A 224 -19.06 -72.40 -67.66
CA GLU A 224 -18.79 -72.30 -66.22
C GLU A 224 -17.65 -71.30 -65.93
N VAL A 225 -16.55 -71.39 -66.68
CA VAL A 225 -15.39 -70.49 -66.56
C VAL A 225 -15.77 -69.05 -66.89
N ARG A 226 -16.61 -68.83 -67.91
CA ARG A 226 -17.15 -67.50 -68.25
C ARG A 226 -17.96 -66.92 -67.10
N THR A 227 -18.85 -67.72 -66.52
CA THR A 227 -19.72 -67.29 -65.42
C THR A 227 -18.89 -66.92 -64.19
N LEU A 228 -17.88 -67.72 -63.87
CA LEU A 228 -16.93 -67.43 -62.78
C LEU A 228 -16.16 -66.13 -63.04
N ALA A 229 -15.64 -65.93 -64.25
CA ALA A 229 -14.89 -64.73 -64.61
C ALA A 229 -15.73 -63.44 -64.49
N TYR A 230 -17.00 -63.47 -64.90
CA TYR A 230 -17.93 -62.34 -64.70
C TYR A 230 -18.22 -62.07 -63.23
N ALA A 231 -18.44 -63.13 -62.43
CA ALA A 231 -18.66 -62.99 -60.99
C ALA A 231 -17.44 -62.39 -60.27
N PHE A 232 -16.23 -62.76 -60.71
CA PHE A 232 -14.97 -62.24 -60.20
C PHE A 232 -14.78 -60.76 -60.54
N GLY A 233 -14.98 -60.37 -61.81
CA GLY A 233 -14.91 -58.97 -62.24
C GLY A 233 -15.92 -58.07 -61.51
N ASN A 234 -17.17 -58.54 -61.37
CA ASN A 234 -18.19 -57.82 -60.59
C ASN A 234 -17.77 -57.62 -59.12
N SER A 235 -17.10 -58.60 -58.52
CA SER A 235 -16.59 -58.51 -57.14
C SER A 235 -15.47 -57.47 -57.04
N CYS A 236 -14.54 -57.43 -57.99
CA CYS A 236 -13.48 -56.42 -58.09
C CYS A 236 -14.05 -55.02 -58.31
N GLN A 237 -15.07 -54.89 -59.17
CA GLN A 237 -15.74 -53.62 -59.43
C GLN A 237 -16.46 -53.08 -58.19
N ARG A 238 -17.13 -53.98 -57.44
CA ARG A 238 -17.78 -53.64 -56.16
C ARG A 238 -16.76 -53.25 -55.08
N TYR A 239 -15.62 -53.93 -55.03
CA TYR A 239 -14.49 -53.54 -54.18
C TYR A 239 -13.97 -52.14 -54.56
N GLY A 240 -13.77 -51.89 -55.86
CA GLY A 240 -13.33 -50.59 -56.37
C GLY A 240 -14.30 -49.44 -56.09
N GLN A 241 -15.62 -49.69 -56.16
CA GLN A 241 -16.65 -48.71 -55.80
C GLN A 241 -16.65 -48.39 -54.31
N ASN A 242 -16.58 -49.40 -53.45
CA ASN A 242 -16.46 -49.21 -52.00
C ASN A 242 -15.22 -48.38 -51.66
N HIS A 243 -14.07 -48.70 -52.27
CA HIS A 243 -12.81 -47.96 -52.06
C HIS A 243 -12.74 -46.59 -52.75
N ARG A 244 -13.59 -46.28 -53.75
CA ARG A 244 -13.77 -44.90 -54.25
C ARG A 244 -14.54 -44.04 -53.24
N GLY A 245 -15.59 -44.61 -52.64
CA GLY A 245 -16.31 -43.95 -51.55
C GLY A 245 -15.41 -43.61 -50.35
N TYR A 246 -14.41 -44.47 -50.06
CA TYR A 246 -13.37 -44.15 -49.08
C TYR A 246 -12.44 -43.01 -49.54
N GLY A 247 -12.08 -42.92 -50.82
CA GLY A 247 -11.19 -41.86 -51.35
C GLY A 247 -11.80 -40.45 -51.31
N GLU A 248 -13.07 -40.30 -51.66
CA GLU A 248 -13.78 -39.01 -51.59
C GLU A 248 -14.09 -38.60 -50.15
N LYS A 249 -14.53 -39.55 -49.32
CA LYS A 249 -14.67 -39.32 -47.87
C LYS A 249 -13.32 -38.91 -47.28
N LYS A 250 -12.23 -39.58 -47.66
CA LYS A 250 -10.85 -39.27 -47.27
C LYS A 250 -10.44 -37.86 -47.64
N LEU A 251 -10.62 -37.38 -48.88
CA LEU A 251 -10.25 -35.99 -49.24
C LEU A 251 -11.04 -34.93 -48.45
N ARG A 252 -12.26 -35.27 -48.04
CA ARG A 252 -13.11 -34.40 -47.23
C ARG A 252 -12.70 -34.45 -45.76
N THR A 253 -12.41 -35.63 -45.20
CA THR A 253 -11.92 -35.78 -43.83
C THR A 253 -10.47 -35.33 -43.69
N GLU A 254 -9.54 -35.62 -44.60
CA GLU A 254 -8.15 -35.11 -44.56
C GLU A 254 -8.12 -33.59 -44.46
N ARG A 255 -8.91 -32.90 -45.28
CA ARG A 255 -9.03 -31.43 -45.22
C ARG A 255 -9.69 -30.92 -43.94
N GLN A 256 -10.46 -31.76 -43.24
CA GLN A 256 -11.18 -31.33 -42.04
C GLN A 256 -10.39 -31.67 -40.77
N TRP A 257 -9.85 -32.89 -40.70
CA TRP A 257 -9.08 -33.43 -39.59
C TRP A 257 -7.67 -32.86 -39.52
N PHE A 258 -7.01 -32.58 -40.65
CA PHE A 258 -5.64 -32.05 -40.63
C PHE A 258 -5.55 -30.53 -40.69
N ARG A 259 -6.67 -29.83 -40.92
CA ARG A 259 -6.67 -28.36 -41.03
C ARG A 259 -6.35 -27.68 -39.71
N GLU A 260 -7.03 -28.08 -38.63
CA GLU A 260 -6.78 -27.50 -37.30
C GLU A 260 -5.41 -27.94 -36.73
N PRO A 261 -5.00 -29.21 -36.76
CA PRO A 261 -3.68 -29.62 -36.31
C PRO A 261 -2.54 -28.93 -37.06
N LYS A 262 -2.58 -28.85 -38.40
CA LYS A 262 -1.56 -28.14 -39.19
C LYS A 262 -1.55 -26.64 -38.90
N ARG A 263 -2.72 -26.03 -38.70
CA ARG A 263 -2.85 -24.62 -38.30
C ARG A 263 -2.28 -24.36 -36.90
N LEU A 264 -2.56 -25.22 -35.93
CA LEU A 264 -2.03 -25.14 -34.57
C LEU A 264 -0.51 -25.33 -34.55
N LEU A 265 0.00 -26.29 -35.32
CA LEU A 265 1.43 -26.48 -35.57
C LEU A 265 2.09 -25.23 -36.16
N GLN A 266 1.48 -24.63 -37.18
CA GLN A 266 1.98 -23.40 -37.80
C GLN A 266 2.02 -22.26 -36.78
N LYS A 267 0.90 -22.07 -36.05
CA LYS A 267 0.80 -21.05 -34.99
C LYS A 267 1.86 -21.24 -33.92
N TRP A 268 2.10 -22.48 -33.48
CA TRP A 268 3.12 -22.81 -32.48
C TRP A 268 4.54 -22.51 -32.99
N LYS A 269 4.85 -22.86 -34.24
CA LYS A 269 6.14 -22.52 -34.87
C LYS A 269 6.37 -21.02 -35.04
N THR A 270 5.31 -20.25 -35.26
CA THR A 270 5.38 -18.79 -35.43
C THR A 270 5.14 -18.02 -34.13
N ALA A 271 4.80 -18.71 -33.04
CA ALA A 271 4.58 -18.06 -31.75
C ALA A 271 5.93 -17.50 -31.28
N PRO A 272 6.01 -16.20 -30.95
CA PRO A 272 7.25 -15.66 -30.42
C PRO A 272 7.58 -16.41 -29.13
N ALA A 273 8.82 -16.88 -29.01
CA ALA A 273 9.38 -17.37 -27.77
C ALA A 273 9.50 -16.20 -26.78
N ARG A 274 8.36 -15.72 -26.25
CA ARG A 274 8.35 -14.79 -25.14
C ARG A 274 8.61 -15.58 -23.88
N LEU A 275 9.90 -15.79 -23.61
CA LEU A 275 10.37 -15.88 -22.23
C LEU A 275 10.10 -14.49 -21.62
N PRO A 276 9.25 -14.36 -20.58
CA PRO A 276 9.31 -13.17 -19.76
C PRO A 276 10.69 -13.18 -19.08
N HIS A 277 11.51 -12.18 -19.42
CA HIS A 277 12.69 -11.80 -18.66
C HIS A 277 12.29 -11.28 -17.27
#